data_AF-A0A174DJW2-F1
#
_entry.id   AF-A0A174DJW2-F1
#
_cell.length_a   1.000
_cell.length_b   1.000
_cell.length_c   1.000
_cell.angle_alpha   90.00
_cell.angle_beta   90.00
_cell.angle_gamma   90.00
#
_symmetry.space_group_name_H-M   'P 1'
#
loop_
_entity.id
_entity.type
_entity.pdbx_description
1 polymer ?
#
loop_
_entity_poly.entity_id
_entity_poly.type
_entity_poly.pdbx_seq_one_letter_code
_entity_poly.pdbx_strand_id
1 'polypeptide(L)' 'MVKIKISYETPDELEEVLRLLHPVTSSYKVAKCQNGAYKRAYVEVAINRQQNGGEVQKY' A
#
# COMPACT_ATOMS: atom_id res chain seq x y z
N MET A 1 -5.55 -7.92 10.84
CA MET A 1 -4.94 -6.68 10.31
C MET A 1 -3.86 -7.08 9.32
N VAL A 2 -3.98 -6.66 8.06
CA VAL A 2 -3.01 -7.00 7.02
C VAL A 2 -1.95 -5.91 6.96
N LYS A 3 -0.68 -6.31 6.89
CA LYS A 3 0.47 -5.40 6.79
C LYS A 3 1.17 -5.64 5.47
N ILE A 4 1.26 -4.59 4.65
CA ILE A 4 1.97 -4.62 3.37
C ILE A 4 3.33 -3.98 3.58
N LYS A 5 4.39 -4.65 3.12
CA LYS A 5 5.74 -4.09 3.10
C LYS A 5 6.05 -3.65 1.67
N ILE A 6 6.29 -2.36 1.50
CA ILE A 6 6.67 -1.77 0.22
C ILE A 6 8.17 -1.48 0.28
N SER A 7 8.92 -1.95 -0.73
CA SER A 7 10.30 -1.52 -0.96
C SER A 7 10.29 -0.59 -2.17
N TYR A 8 10.90 0.58 -2.06
CA TYR A 8 10.85 1.66 -3.06
C TYR A 8 12.17 2.41 -3.10
N GLU A 9 12.51 3.07 -4.20
CA GLU A 9 13.74 3.86 -4.32
C GLU A 9 13.44 5.35 -4.13
N THR A 10 12.40 5.83 -4.80
CA THR A 10 12.00 7.24 -4.81
C THR A 10 10.71 7.48 -4.01
N PRO A 11 10.54 8.67 -3.41
CA PRO A 11 9.28 9.01 -2.73
C PRO A 11 8.05 8.92 -3.64
N ASP A 12 8.21 9.21 -4.93
CA ASP A 12 7.11 9.23 -5.92
C ASP A 12 6.53 7.82 -6.14
N GLU A 13 7.39 6.80 -6.23
CA GLU A 13 6.97 5.39 -6.31
C GLU A 13 6.11 4.99 -5.10
N LEU A 14 6.51 5.42 -3.90
CA LEU A 14 5.74 5.13 -2.69
C LEU A 14 4.36 5.81 -2.75
N GLU A 15 4.31 7.06 -3.20
CA GLU A 15 3.06 7.79 -3.31
C GLU A 15 2.09 7.11 -4.29
N GLU A 16 2.58 6.68 -5.45
CA GLU A 16 1.77 6.01 -6.46
C GLU A 16 1.20 4.68 -5.94
N VAL A 17 1.99 3.88 -5.22
CA VAL A 17 1.49 2.67 -4.57
C VAL A 17 0.46 3.00 -3.49
N LEU A 18 0.65 4.05 -2.70
CA LEU A 18 -0.34 4.48 -1.70
C LEU A 18 -1.66 4.93 -2.34
N ARG A 19 -1.61 5.58 -3.51
CA ARG A 19 -2.81 5.94 -4.29
C ARG A 19 -3.55 4.70 -4.76
N LEU A 20 -2.85 3.68 -5.27
CA LEU A 20 -3.45 2.40 -5.68
C LEU A 20 -4.05 1.61 -4.51
N LEU A 21 -3.46 1.73 -3.32
CA LEU A 21 -3.98 1.11 -2.10
C LEU A 21 -5.08 1.94 -1.42
N HIS A 22 -5.46 3.10 -1.94
CA HIS A 22 -6.63 3.83 -1.47
C HIS A 22 -7.90 3.15 -2.01
N PRO A 23 -8.99 2.99 -1.22
CA PRO A 23 -9.23 3.51 0.12
C PRO A 23 -8.84 2.56 1.27
N VAL A 24 -8.24 1.40 0.98
CA VAL A 24 -8.02 0.36 2.01
C VAL A 24 -6.87 0.66 2.97
N THR A 25 -6.03 1.65 2.64
CA THR A 25 -4.92 2.10 3.49
C THR A 25 -5.43 2.89 4.69
N SER A 26 -5.16 2.41 5.90
CA SER A 26 -5.50 3.12 7.13
C SER A 26 -4.36 4.00 7.62
N SER A 27 -3.13 3.49 7.59
CA SER A 27 -1.93 4.25 7.96
C SER A 27 -0.69 3.63 7.31
N TYR A 28 0.40 4.38 7.23
CA TYR A 28 1.70 3.84 6.83
C TYR A 28 2.84 4.45 7.64
N LYS A 29 3.93 3.69 7.73
CA LYS A 29 5.16 4.07 8.43
C LYS A 29 6.37 3.82 7.56
N VAL A 30 7.18 4.85 7.35
CA VAL A 30 8.50 4.73 6.71
C VAL A 30 9.53 4.27 7.74
N ALA A 31 10.39 3.31 7.38
CA ALA A 31 11.47 2.87 8.26
C ALA A 31 12.55 3.96 8.41
N LYS A 32 12.99 4.25 9.64
CA LYS A 32 13.88 5.38 9.94
C LYS A 32 15.36 5.12 9.64
N CYS A 33 15.84 3.89 9.82
CA CYS A 33 17.22 3.50 9.57
C CYS A 33 17.23 2.47 8.45
N GLN A 34 17.76 2.85 7.29
CA GLN A 34 17.75 2.00 6.10
C GLN A 34 19.16 2.02 5.50
N ASN A 35 19.87 0.90 5.64
CA ASN A 35 21.15 0.67 4.98
C ASN A 35 20.87 -0.24 3.78
N GLY A 36 20.80 0.34 2.59
CA GLY A 36 20.53 -0.35 1.33
C GLY A 36 20.04 0.60 0.25
N ALA A 37 20.09 0.17 -1.01
CA ALA A 37 19.61 0.96 -2.15
C ALA A 37 18.10 1.25 -2.07
N TYR A 38 17.33 0.35 -1.44
CA TYR A 38 15.88 0.45 -1.35
C TYR A 38 15.42 0.90 0.02
N LYS A 39 14.49 1.84 0.01
CA LYS A 39 13.72 2.29 1.16
C LYS A 39 12.54 1.38 1.46
N ARG A 40 12.05 1.42 2.69
CA ARG A 40 10.96 0.54 3.15
C ARG A 40 9.85 1.30 3.85
N ALA A 41 8.61 1.02 3.45
CA ALA A 41 7.40 1.46 4.12
C ALA A 41 6.56 0.25 4.54
N TYR A 42 5.90 0.38 5.67
CA TYR A 42 4.95 -0.60 6.20
C TYR A 42 3.58 0.06 6.20
N VAL A 43 2.66 -0.50 5.43
CA VAL A 43 1.29 0.00 5.29
C VAL A 43 0.36 -0.93 6.04
N GLU A 44 -0.46 -0.35 6.92
CA GLU A 44 -1.55 -1.06 7.58
C GLU A 44 -2.82 -0.84 6.77
N VAL A 45 -3.40 -1.94 6.30
CA VAL A 45 -4.64 -1.92 5.52
C VAL A 45 -5.79 -2.53 6.31
N ALA A 46 -6.91 -1.80 6.36
CA ALA A 46 -8.17 -2.27 6.89
C ALA A 46 -8.99 -2.84 5.74
N ILE A 47 -8.69 -4.08 5.37
CA ILE A 47 -9.50 -4.81 4.40
C ILE A 47 -10.78 -5.24 5.11
N ASN A 48 -11.82 -4.40 5.04
CA ASN A 48 -13.19 -4.85 5.27
C ASN A 48 -13.53 -5.78 4.12
N ARG A 49 -13.85 -7.04 4.41
CA ARG A 49 -14.14 -8.12 3.43
C ARG A 49 -15.28 -7.83 2.44
N GLN A 50 -15.85 -6.62 2.44
CA GLN A 50 -17.08 -6.24 1.75
C GLN A 50 -16.91 -5.31 0.54
N GLN A 51 -15.69 -5.02 0.09
CA GLN A 51 -15.50 -4.28 -1.16
C GLN A 51 -14.83 -5.17 -2.20
N ASN A 52 -15.62 -6.05 -2.81
CA ASN A 52 -15.40 -6.62 -4.15
C ASN A 52 -16.67 -7.36 -4.57
N GLY A 53 -17.76 -6.58 -4.72
CA GLY A 53 -18.94 -6.96 -5.50
C GLY A 53 -19.02 -6.11 -6.78
N GLY A 54 -17.87 -5.77 -7.37
CA GLY A 54 -17.84 -5.11 -8.67
C GLY A 54 -18.30 -6.11 -9.72
N GLU A 55 -19.55 -5.97 -10.16
CA GLU A 55 -20.10 -6.70 -11.30
C GLU A 55 -19.13 -6.59 -12.47
N VAL A 56 -18.56 -7.72 -12.87
CA VAL A 56 -17.87 -7.83 -14.15
C VAL A 56 -18.95 -7.75 -15.21
N GLN A 57 -19.17 -6.55 -15.75
CA GLN A 57 -20.06 -6.34 -16.88
C GLN A 57 -19.44 -7.03 -18.09
N LYS A 58 -19.90 -8.25 -18.37
CA LYS A 58 -19.55 -9.00 -19.57
C LYS A 58 -20.30 -8.37 -20.75
N TYR A 59 -19.54 -8.01 -21.79
CA TYR A 59 -20.07 -7.71 -23.13
C TYR A 59 -20.31 -9.01 -23.89
#